data_AF-A0A8S3D193-F1
#
_entry.id   AF-A0A8S3D193-F1
#
_cell.length_a   1.000
_cell.length_b   1.000
_cell.length_c   1.000
_cell.angle_alpha   90.00
_cell.angle_beta   90.00
_cell.angle_gamma   90.00
#
_symmetry.space_group_name_H-M   'P 1'
#
loop_
_entity.id
_entity.type
_entity.pdbx_description
1 polymer ?
#
loop_
_entity_poly.entity_id
_entity_poly.type
_entity_poly.pdbx_seq_one_letter_code
_entity_poly.pdbx_strand_id
1 'polypeptide(L)' 'NRVLIINSVNLHDNARYTCIGTNIAGELSNHIDLQIFVPPTIQRDPTVDSVNVIQNHHIALTCKA' A
#
# COMPACT_ATOMS: atom_id res chain seq x y z
N ASN A 1 23.63 -3.54 -18.95
CA ASN A 1 22.38 -3.93 -18.27
C ASN A 1 21.86 -2.72 -17.50
N ARG A 2 20.72 -2.13 -17.88
CA ARG A 2 20.13 -0.96 -17.18
C ARG A 2 18.98 -1.44 -16.31
N VAL A 3 19.02 -1.16 -15.02
CA VAL A 3 18.02 -1.59 -14.04
C VAL A 3 17.60 -0.36 -13.24
N LEU A 4 16.29 -0.17 -13.07
CA LEU A 4 15.74 0.81 -12.14
C LEU A 4 15.45 0.12 -10.81
N ILE A 5 15.98 0.68 -9.71
CA ILE A 5 15.74 0.19 -8.35
C ILE A 5 15.12 1.34 -7.56
N ILE A 6 13.93 1.09 -6.99
CA ILE A 6 13.24 2.03 -6.12
C ILE A 6 13.32 1.46 -4.70
N ASN A 7 14.10 2.10 -3.84
CA ASN A 7 14.26 1.70 -2.44
C ASN A 7 13.23 2.42 -1.57
N SER A 8 12.80 1.76 -0.49
CA SER A 8 11.86 2.35 0.48
C SER A 8 10.60 2.92 -0.19
N VAL A 9 9.93 2.06 -0.96
CA VAL A 9 8.73 2.42 -1.72
C VAL A 9 7.67 3.07 -0.84
N ASN A 10 6.99 4.06 -1.39
CA ASN A 10 5.84 4.70 -0.78
C ASN A 10 4.70 4.86 -1.80
N LEU A 11 3.54 5.33 -1.35
CA LEU A 11 2.35 5.43 -2.19
C LEU A 11 2.52 6.35 -3.41
N HIS A 12 3.45 7.31 -3.39
CA HIS A 12 3.71 8.20 -4.53
C HIS A 12 4.50 7.52 -5.66
N ASP A 13 5.11 6.37 -5.40
CA ASP A 13 5.78 5.57 -6.44
C ASP A 13 4.75 4.79 -7.30
N ASN A 14 3.46 4.84 -6.95
CA ASN A 14 2.39 4.22 -7.70
C ASN A 14 2.16 4.94 -9.04
N ALA A 15 2.78 4.44 -10.11
CA ALA A 15 2.79 5.08 -11.42
C ALA A 15 3.07 4.09 -12.56
N ARG A 16 2.91 4.56 -13.80
CA ARG A 16 3.34 3.85 -15.01
C ARG A 16 4.78 4.22 -15.37
N TYR A 17 5.70 3.28 -15.23
CA TYR A 17 7.10 3.44 -15.61
C TYR A 17 7.30 3.04 -17.07
N THR A 18 8.17 3.76 -17.77
CA THR A 18 8.53 3.46 -19.16
C THR A 18 10.03 3.28 -19.28
N CYS A 19 10.44 2.11 -19.76
CA CYS A 19 11.83 1.87 -20.15
C CYS A 19 11.99 2.26 -21.62
N ILE A 20 12.99 3.08 -21.92
CA ILE A 20 13.28 3.55 -23.28
C ILE A 20 14.67 3.03 -23.67
N GLY A 21 14.73 2.25 -24.74
CA GLY A 21 15.97 1.76 -25.36
C GLY A 21 16.22 2.48 -26.68
N THR A 22 17.37 3.15 -26.79
CA THR A 22 17.76 3.92 -27.97
C THR A 22 19.02 3.34 -28.60
N ASN A 23 19.06 3.31 -29.94
CA ASN A 23 20.24 2.97 -30.74
C ASN A 23 20.29 3.84 -32.01
N ILE A 24 21.29 3.61 -32.88
CA ILE A 24 21.45 4.38 -34.12
C ILE A 24 20.28 4.24 -35.10
N ALA A 25 19.49 3.18 -34.98
CA ALA A 25 18.37 2.88 -35.87
C ALA A 25 17.03 3.41 -35.33
N GLY A 26 16.96 3.85 -34.06
CA GLY A 26 15.77 4.44 -33.48
C GLY A 26 15.59 4.16 -31.98
N GLU A 27 14.33 4.18 -31.57
CA GLU A 27 13.91 4.04 -30.17
C GLU A 27 12.82 2.96 -30.04
N LEU A 28 12.90 2.17 -28.97
CA LEU A 28 11.88 1.23 -28.56
C LEU A 28 11.55 1.47 -27.09
N SER A 29 10.28 1.38 -26.71
CA SER A 29 9.83 1.56 -25.33
C SER A 29 9.00 0.38 -24.82
N ASN A 30 9.04 0.18 -23.51
CA ASN A 30 8.22 -0.80 -22.80
C ASN A 30 7.61 -0.18 -21.54
N HIS A 31 6.34 -0.50 -21.24
CA HIS A 31 5.58 0.09 -20.15
C HIS A 31 5.32 -0.91 -19.02
N ILE A 32 5.38 -0.43 -17.78
CA ILE A 32 5.18 -1.22 -16.55
C ILE A 32 4.31 -0.40 -15.61
N ASP A 33 3.16 -0.95 -15.18
CA ASP A 33 2.32 -0.33 -14.16
C ASP A 33 2.75 -0.83 -12.78
N LEU A 34 3.30 0.07 -11.96
CA LEU A 34 3.68 -0.23 -10.59
C LEU A 34 2.53 0.10 -9.64
N GLN A 35 2.02 -0.91 -8.94
CA GLN A 35 1.02 -0.74 -7.89
C GLN A 35 1.62 -0.93 -6.50
N ILE A 36 1.42 0.05 -5.62
CA ILE A 36 1.89 0.00 -4.23
C ILE A 36 0.68 -0.16 -3.31
N PHE A 37 0.74 -1.16 -2.43
CA PHE A 37 -0.28 -1.42 -1.43
C PHE A 37 0.26 -1.13 -0.02
N VAL A 38 -0.63 -0.67 0.85
CA VAL A 38 -0.35 -0.54 2.28
C VAL A 38 -1.14 -1.60 3.06
N PRO A 39 -0.55 -2.22 4.09
CA PRO A 39 -1.27 -3.16 4.92
C PRO A 39 -2.42 -2.46 5.66
N PRO A 40 -3.58 -3.10 5.83
CA PRO A 40 -4.65 -2.56 6.66
C PRO A 40 -4.16 -2.44 8.11
N THR A 41 -4.63 -1.42 8.81
CA THR A 41 -4.24 -1.17 10.20
C THR A 41 -5.51 -1.09 11.03
N ILE A 42 -5.57 -1.88 12.11
CA ILE A 42 -6.70 -1.80 13.04
C ILE A 42 -6.69 -0.41 13.69
N GLN A 43 -7.71 0.38 13.35
CA GLN A 43 -7.97 1.66 13.97
C GLN A 43 -8.51 1.40 15.37
N ARG A 44 -7.66 1.58 16.38
CA ARG A 44 -8.12 1.62 17.77
C ARG A 44 -9.00 2.84 17.96
N ASP A 45 -10.15 2.63 18.60
CA ASP A 45 -10.92 3.72 19.13
C ASP A 45 -10.16 4.29 20.35
N PRO A 46 -9.68 5.55 20.30
CA PRO A 46 -8.91 6.13 21.40
C PRO A 46 -9.76 6.36 22.66
N THR A 47 -11.09 6.20 22.57
CA THR A 47 -12.01 6.35 23.71
C THR A 47 -12.29 5.05 24.44
N VAL A 48 -11.84 3.91 23.92
CA VAL A 48 -12.14 2.57 24.45
C VAL A 48 -10.87 1.80 24.78
N ASP A 49 -10.41 1.94 26.02
CA ASP A 49 -9.30 1.14 26.57
C ASP A 49 -9.78 -0.17 27.21
N SER A 50 -10.92 -0.14 27.90
CA SER A 50 -11.52 -1.32 28.55
C SER A 50 -13.04 -1.20 28.60
N VAL A 51 -13.73 -2.34 28.51
CA VAL A 51 -15.20 -2.41 28.57
C VAL A 51 -15.60 -3.40 29.66
N ASN A 52 -16.40 -2.92 30.63
CA ASN A 52 -16.98 -3.75 31.68
C ASN A 52 -18.37 -4.23 31.29
N VAL A 53 -18.70 -5.49 31.59
CA VAL A 53 -19.98 -6.11 31.23
C VAL A 53 -20.57 -6.85 32.42
N ILE A 54 -21.88 -6.72 32.61
CA ILE A 54 -22.62 -7.47 33.63
C ILE A 54 -22.72 -8.94 33.20
N GLN A 55 -22.59 -9.86 34.16
CA GLN A 55 -22.73 -11.29 33.87
C GLN A 55 -24.03 -11.58 33.08
N ASN A 56 -23.94 -12.49 32.11
CA ASN A 56 -25.03 -12.86 31.19
C ASN A 56 -25.55 -11.76 30.25
N HIS A 57 -24.84 -10.63 30.11
CA HIS A 57 -25.16 -9.60 29.11
C HIS A 57 -24.27 -9.71 27.87
N HIS A 58 -24.80 -9.32 26.72
CA HIS A 58 -24.08 -9.27 25.45
C HIS A 58 -23.63 -7.85 25.13
N ILE A 59 -22.44 -7.73 24.52
CA ILE A 59 -21.91 -6.48 23.97
C ILE A 59 -21.32 -6.73 22.58
N ALA A 60 -21.10 -5.66 21.82
CA ALA A 60 -20.38 -5.70 20.56
C ALA A 60 -19.17 -4.76 20.63
N LEU A 61 -17.99 -5.27 20.25
CA LEU A 61 -16.78 -4.46 20.10
C LEU A 61 -16.60 -4.15 18.62
N THR A 62 -16.44 -2.87 18.30
CA THR A 62 -16.20 -2.45 16.91
C THR A 62 -14.71 -2.50 16.61
N CYS A 63 -14.34 -3.14 15.51
CA CYS A 63 -12.98 -3.12 14.98
C CYS A 63 -13.04 -2.55 13.55
N LYS A 64 -12.38 -1.42 13.33
CA LYS A 64 -12.23 -0.82 11.99
C LYS A 64 -10.82 -1.12 11.49
N ALA A 65 -10.70 -1.49 10.22
CA ALA A 65 -9.44 -1.77 9.54
C ALA A 65 -9.24 -0.78 8.39
#